data_AF-A0A0F6W7N7-F1
#
_entry.id   AF-A0A0F6W7N7-F1
#
_cell.length_a   1.000
_cell.length_b   1.000
_cell.length_c   1.000
_cell.angle_alpha   90.00
_cell.angle_beta   90.00
_cell.angle_gamma   90.00
#
_symmetry.space_group_name_H-M   'P 1'
#
loop_
_entity.id
_entity.type
_entity.pdbx_description
1 polymer ?
#
loop_
_entity_poly.entity_id
_entity_poly.type
_entity_poly.pdbx_seq_one_letter_code
_entity_poly.pdbx_strand_id
1 'polypeptide(L)'
;MLSDTVVAPLVSAAVQNGDLTAVRRLGRHMGEEVARALEGEAREAPPELVLGHAATIVSLFGWGRLRLERWGDALCARLDQLPQLDADHLAIAALLGGLFSALARHEVACVPVSSDGRFLLVDPQIAELVWNWSRAGDDVPAIVGRLAVGADAEAAG
;
A
#
# COMPACT_ATOMS: atom_id res chain seq x y z
N MET A 1 2.86 -17.60 -19.00
CA MET A 1 2.11 -17.15 -17.82
C MET A 1 2.32 -18.17 -16.73
N LEU A 2 2.94 -17.78 -15.61
CA LEU A 2 2.84 -18.58 -14.38
C LEU A 2 1.37 -18.53 -13.98
N SER A 3 0.71 -19.69 -13.88
CA SER A 3 -0.72 -19.71 -13.56
C SER A 3 -0.96 -19.07 -12.19
N ASP A 4 -2.10 -18.39 -12.02
CA ASP A 4 -2.58 -17.80 -10.75
C ASP A 4 -2.51 -18.79 -9.57
N THR A 5 -2.43 -20.08 -9.87
CA THR A 5 -2.30 -21.21 -8.95
C THR A 5 -0.95 -21.31 -8.23
N VAL A 6 0.12 -20.64 -8.67
CA VAL A 6 1.47 -20.80 -8.08
C VAL A 6 1.91 -19.58 -7.27
N VAL A 7 1.50 -18.37 -7.66
CA VAL A 7 1.94 -17.13 -7.01
C VAL A 7 1.29 -16.96 -5.64
N ALA A 8 -0.01 -17.23 -5.51
CA ALA A 8 -0.70 -17.12 -4.23
C ALA A 8 -0.11 -18.06 -3.15
N PRO A 9 0.15 -19.37 -3.43
CA PRO A 9 0.83 -20.24 -2.48
C PRO A 9 2.26 -19.79 -2.10
N LEU A 10 3.03 -19.25 -3.04
CA LEU A 10 4.38 -18.74 -2.76
C LEU A 10 4.34 -17.51 -1.84
N VAL A 11 3.41 -16.60 -2.07
CA VAL A 11 3.21 -15.44 -1.22
C VAL A 11 2.67 -15.85 0.15
N SER A 12 1.69 -16.75 0.23
CA SER A 12 1.23 -17.31 1.50
C SER A 12 2.35 -18.03 2.27
N ALA A 13 3.25 -18.75 1.59
CA ALA A 13 4.39 -19.39 2.22
C ALA A 13 5.41 -18.38 2.77
N ALA A 14 5.66 -17.26 2.08
CA ALA A 14 6.52 -16.19 2.58
C ALA A 14 5.91 -15.54 3.85
N VAL A 15 4.60 -15.31 3.84
CA VAL A 15 3.86 -14.77 4.99
C VAL A 15 3.90 -15.72 6.18
N GLN A 16 3.70 -17.02 5.97
CA GLN A 16 3.77 -18.03 7.04
C GLN A 16 5.15 -18.10 7.71
N ASN A 17 6.22 -17.80 6.96
CA ASN A 17 7.59 -17.74 7.49
C ASN A 17 7.93 -16.37 8.13
N GLY A 18 7.00 -15.42 8.13
CA GLY A 18 7.16 -14.10 8.73
C GLY A 18 8.05 -13.13 7.94
N ASP A 19 8.52 -13.51 6.74
CA ASP A 19 9.37 -12.65 5.91
C ASP A 19 8.57 -12.06 4.74
N LEU A 20 8.07 -10.84 4.94
CA LEU A 20 7.35 -10.07 3.92
C LEU A 20 8.28 -9.36 2.94
N THR A 21 9.61 -9.49 3.08
CA THR A 21 10.59 -8.81 2.22
C THR A 21 10.43 -9.20 0.76
N ALA A 22 10.18 -10.48 0.48
CA ALA A 22 9.95 -10.96 -0.88
C ALA A 22 8.70 -10.33 -1.50
N VAL A 23 7.62 -10.19 -0.72
CA VAL A 23 6.35 -9.58 -1.15
C VAL A 23 6.52 -8.08 -1.40
N ARG A 24 7.27 -7.38 -0.53
CA ARG A 24 7.62 -5.97 -0.73
C ARG A 24 8.47 -5.77 -1.99
N ARG A 25 9.44 -6.64 -2.25
CA ARG A 25 10.25 -6.59 -3.48
C ARG A 25 9.41 -6.83 -4.73
N LEU A 26 8.46 -7.76 -4.70
CA LEU A 26 7.51 -7.96 -5.79
C LEU A 26 6.73 -6.67 -6.08
N GLY A 27 6.18 -6.04 -5.04
CA GLY A 27 5.49 -4.76 -5.16
C GLY A 27 6.36 -3.67 -5.78
N ARG A 28 7.63 -3.58 -5.35
CA ARG A 28 8.61 -2.64 -5.91
C ARG A 28 8.82 -2.86 -7.41
N HIS A 29 8.97 -4.11 -7.86
CA HIS A 29 9.09 -4.42 -9.28
C HIS A 29 7.83 -4.06 -10.07
N MET A 30 6.64 -4.24 -9.49
CA MET A 30 5.40 -3.76 -10.13
C MET A 30 5.40 -2.24 -10.31
N GLY A 31 5.86 -1.49 -9.31
CA GLY A 31 5.96 -0.03 -9.41
C GLY A 31 7.04 0.46 -10.36
N GLU A 32 8.16 -0.25 -10.47
CA GLU A 32 9.17 -0.01 -11.51
C GLU A 32 8.59 -0.22 -12.91
N GLU A 33 7.76 -1.25 -13.09
CA GLU A 33 7.10 -1.50 -14.38
C GLU A 33 6.08 -0.41 -14.72
N VAL A 34 5.30 0.05 -13.74
CA VAL A 34 4.44 1.24 -13.90
C VAL A 34 5.28 2.45 -14.31
N ALA A 35 6.39 2.71 -13.64
CA ALA A 35 7.26 3.85 -13.95
C ALA A 35 7.86 3.76 -15.37
N ARG A 36 8.19 2.56 -15.86
CA ARG A 36 8.66 2.35 -17.25
C ARG A 36 7.57 2.53 -18.29
N ALA A 37 6.32 2.25 -17.93
CA ALA A 37 5.18 2.42 -18.83
C ALA A 37 4.77 3.88 -19.01
N LEU A 38 5.23 4.79 -18.15
CA LEU A 38 5.00 6.22 -18.28
C LEU A 38 5.96 6.82 -19.31
N GLU A 39 5.45 7.68 -20.19
CA GLU A 39 6.26 8.47 -21.11
C GLU A 39 6.94 9.62 -20.34
N GLY A 40 8.01 9.33 -19.59
CA GLY A 40 8.76 10.31 -18.80
C GLY A 40 8.92 9.93 -17.33
N GLU A 41 9.39 10.85 -16.49
CA GLU A 41 9.50 10.58 -15.05
C GLU A 41 8.11 10.54 -14.39
N ALA A 42 7.89 9.58 -13.49
CA ALA A 42 6.61 9.46 -12.76
C ALA A 42 6.22 10.72 -11.96
N ARG A 43 7.20 11.56 -11.60
CA ARG A 43 6.99 12.83 -10.89
C ARG A 43 6.49 13.96 -11.79
N GLU A 44 6.69 13.83 -13.10
CA GLU A 44 6.27 14.81 -14.11
C GLU A 44 4.90 14.44 -14.69
N ALA A 45 4.46 13.20 -14.49
CA ALA A 45 3.14 12.72 -14.88
C ALA A 45 2.05 13.20 -13.90
N PRO A 46 0.83 13.49 -14.38
CA PRO A 46 -0.32 13.73 -13.51
C PRO A 46 -0.54 12.55 -12.55
N PRO A 47 -0.83 12.78 -11.26
CA PRO A 47 -1.06 11.70 -10.29
C PRO A 47 -2.11 10.70 -10.76
N GLU A 48 -3.18 11.16 -11.41
CA GLU A 48 -4.25 10.34 -11.94
C GLU A 48 -3.76 9.34 -12.98
N LEU A 49 -2.78 9.74 -13.80
CA LEU A 49 -2.17 8.87 -14.81
C LEU A 49 -1.33 7.78 -14.13
N VAL A 50 -0.45 8.16 -13.20
CA VAL A 50 0.39 7.22 -12.44
C VAL A 50 -0.47 6.19 -11.70
N LEU A 51 -1.54 6.66 -11.05
CA LEU A 51 -2.47 5.81 -10.31
C LEU A 51 -3.31 4.93 -11.23
N GLY A 52 -3.68 5.42 -12.41
CA GLY A 52 -4.34 4.63 -13.44
C GLY A 52 -3.49 3.43 -13.86
N HIS A 53 -2.21 3.65 -14.17
CA HIS A 53 -1.28 2.56 -14.51
C HIS A 53 -1.04 1.61 -13.34
N ALA A 54 -0.89 2.13 -12.11
CA ALA A 54 -0.77 1.30 -10.92
C ALA A 54 -1.99 0.39 -10.73
N ALA A 55 -3.20 0.94 -10.90
CA ALA A 55 -4.44 0.16 -10.84
C ALA A 55 -4.52 -0.90 -11.93
N THR A 56 -4.08 -0.58 -13.16
CA THR A 56 -3.99 -1.56 -14.26
C THR A 56 -3.04 -2.71 -13.91
N ILE A 57 -1.82 -2.40 -13.43
CA ILE A 57 -0.84 -3.43 -13.09
C ILE A 57 -1.31 -4.32 -11.94
N VAL A 58 -1.84 -3.72 -10.86
CA VAL A 58 -2.42 -4.49 -9.74
C VAL A 58 -3.53 -5.43 -10.22
N SER A 59 -4.44 -4.93 -11.07
CA SER A 59 -5.54 -5.73 -11.60
C SER A 59 -5.07 -6.82 -12.58
N LEU A 60 -4.06 -6.53 -13.41
CA LEU A 60 -3.52 -7.47 -14.41
C LEU A 60 -2.92 -8.71 -13.75
N PHE A 61 -2.27 -8.53 -12.60
CA PHE A 61 -1.68 -9.62 -11.83
C PHE A 61 -2.65 -10.25 -10.80
N GLY A 62 -3.94 -9.91 -10.84
CA GLY A 62 -4.95 -10.54 -9.99
C GLY A 62 -4.95 -10.08 -8.52
N TRP A 63 -4.30 -8.96 -8.19
CA TRP A 63 -4.20 -8.45 -6.81
C TRP A 63 -5.40 -7.60 -6.36
N GLY A 64 -6.50 -7.65 -7.12
CA GLY A 64 -7.70 -6.84 -6.89
C GLY A 64 -7.71 -5.55 -7.71
N ARG A 65 -8.59 -4.62 -7.36
CA ARG A 65 -8.74 -3.32 -8.04
C ARG A 65 -8.33 -2.20 -7.10
N LEU A 66 -7.21 -1.55 -7.40
CA LEU A 66 -6.68 -0.45 -6.61
C LEU A 66 -7.45 0.84 -6.89
N ARG A 67 -7.79 1.54 -5.81
CA ARG A 67 -8.28 2.93 -5.79
C ARG A 67 -7.49 3.71 -4.76
N LEU A 68 -7.37 5.02 -4.95
CA LEU A 68 -6.91 5.93 -3.90
C LEU A 68 -8.05 6.83 -3.43
N GLU A 69 -8.13 6.99 -2.13
CA GLU A 69 -9.03 7.90 -1.42
C GLU A 69 -8.16 8.96 -0.73
N ARG A 70 -8.49 10.24 -0.92
CA ARG A 70 -7.83 11.35 -0.21
C ARG A 70 -8.62 11.69 1.05
N TRP A 71 -7.94 11.71 2.18
CA TRP A 71 -8.48 12.00 3.50
C TRP A 71 -7.73 13.20 4.09
N GLY A 72 -8.10 14.42 3.71
CA GLY A 72 -7.32 15.61 4.01
C GLY A 72 -5.94 15.54 3.34
N ASP A 73 -4.88 15.50 4.15
CA ASP A 73 -3.49 15.33 3.68
C ASP A 73 -3.02 13.87 3.71
N ALA A 74 -3.85 12.94 4.19
CA ALA A 74 -3.56 11.52 4.15
C ALA A 74 -4.04 10.86 2.85
N LEU A 75 -3.31 9.84 2.41
CA LEU A 75 -3.68 8.98 1.30
C LEU A 75 -4.04 7.59 1.81
N CYS A 76 -5.19 7.09 1.39
CA CYS A 76 -5.65 5.73 1.68
C CYS A 76 -5.78 4.97 0.37
N ALA A 77 -5.05 3.86 0.23
CA ALA A 77 -5.32 2.88 -0.80
C ALA A 77 -6.50 2.00 -0.41
N ARG A 78 -7.32 1.66 -1.38
CA ARG A 78 -8.41 0.70 -1.25
C ARG A 78 -8.26 -0.35 -2.33
N LEU A 79 -8.33 -1.62 -1.94
CA LEU A 79 -8.38 -2.75 -2.87
C LEU A 79 -9.77 -3.37 -2.84
N ASP A 80 -10.54 -3.16 -3.91
CA ASP A 80 -11.74 -3.97 -4.12
C ASP A 80 -11.32 -5.37 -4.59
N GLN A 81 -12.10 -6.40 -4.23
CA GLN A 81 -11.78 -7.80 -4.53
C GLN A 81 -10.41 -8.23 -3.97
N LEU A 82 -10.13 -7.82 -2.73
CA LEU A 82 -8.91 -8.13 -2.00
C LEU A 82 -8.67 -9.65 -1.94
N PRO A 83 -7.53 -10.16 -2.43
CA PRO A 83 -7.20 -11.57 -2.28
C PRO A 83 -6.83 -11.91 -0.84
N GLN A 84 -7.31 -13.05 -0.37
CA GLN A 84 -7.10 -13.51 1.01
C GLN A 84 -5.80 -14.30 1.12
N LEU A 85 -4.70 -13.60 1.41
CA LEU A 85 -3.36 -14.19 1.56
C LEU A 85 -3.00 -14.50 3.02
N ASP A 86 -3.48 -13.64 3.92
CA ASP A 86 -3.28 -13.70 5.37
C ASP A 86 -4.42 -12.96 6.08
N ALA A 87 -4.57 -13.21 7.38
CA ALA A 87 -5.71 -12.72 8.17
C ALA A 87 -5.67 -11.20 8.43
N ASP A 88 -4.46 -10.64 8.54
CA ASP A 88 -4.22 -9.24 8.90
C ASP A 88 -3.95 -8.37 7.66
N HIS A 89 -3.99 -8.96 6.47
CA HIS A 89 -3.69 -8.34 5.18
C HIS A 89 -2.27 -7.74 5.07
N LEU A 90 -1.33 -8.24 5.87
CA LEU A 90 0.05 -7.75 5.93
C LEU A 90 0.81 -8.05 4.64
N ALA A 91 0.49 -9.14 3.95
CA ALA A 91 1.10 -9.45 2.65
C ALA A 91 0.76 -8.38 1.61
N ILE A 92 -0.52 -7.99 1.56
CA ILE A 92 -0.98 -6.95 0.64
C ILE A 92 -0.45 -5.58 1.02
N ALA A 93 -0.40 -5.26 2.32
CA ALA A 93 0.29 -4.07 2.81
C ALA A 93 1.76 -4.02 2.38
N ALA A 94 2.50 -5.13 2.48
CA ALA A 94 3.89 -5.19 2.03
C ALA A 94 4.01 -4.99 0.51
N LEU A 95 3.13 -5.61 -0.27
CA LEU A 95 3.05 -5.46 -1.73
C LEU A 95 2.81 -4.00 -2.12
N LEU A 96 1.75 -3.38 -1.56
CA LEU A 96 1.41 -1.98 -1.83
C LEU A 96 2.51 -1.03 -1.36
N GLY A 97 3.12 -1.29 -0.20
CA GLY A 97 4.24 -0.50 0.30
C GLY A 97 5.43 -0.53 -0.65
N GLY A 98 5.76 -1.69 -1.22
CA GLY A 98 6.76 -1.82 -2.27
C GLY A 98 6.43 -1.02 -3.53
N LEU A 99 5.19 -1.18 -4.02
CA LEU A 99 4.65 -0.49 -5.20
C LEU A 99 4.74 1.03 -5.05
N PHE A 100 4.15 1.58 -3.99
CA PHE A 100 4.15 3.03 -3.77
C PHE A 100 5.54 3.57 -3.44
N SER A 101 6.42 2.79 -2.82
CA SER A 101 7.81 3.24 -2.62
C SER A 101 8.55 3.45 -3.94
N ALA A 102 8.33 2.56 -4.91
CA ALA A 102 8.93 2.69 -6.24
C ALA A 102 8.39 3.93 -6.97
N LEU A 103 7.07 4.16 -6.91
CA LEU A 103 6.42 5.30 -7.55
C LEU A 103 6.82 6.64 -6.92
N ALA A 104 6.87 6.70 -5.58
CA ALA A 104 7.22 7.92 -4.86
C ALA A 104 8.73 8.21 -4.85
N ARG A 105 9.56 7.19 -5.14
CA ARG A 105 11.03 7.21 -5.03
C ARG A 105 11.52 7.56 -3.61
N HIS A 106 10.73 7.19 -2.61
CA HIS A 106 11.10 7.17 -1.20
C HIS A 106 10.36 6.01 -0.53
N GLU A 107 10.79 5.58 0.65
CA GLU A 107 10.13 4.48 1.33
C GLU A 107 8.72 4.89 1.78
N VAL A 108 7.75 4.01 1.52
CA VAL A 108 6.35 4.11 1.94
C VAL A 108 5.98 2.81 2.65
N ALA A 109 5.33 2.94 3.80
CA ALA A 109 4.65 1.83 4.45
C ALA A 109 3.15 1.93 4.14
N CYS A 110 2.53 0.79 3.85
CA CYS A 110 1.08 0.69 3.78
C CYS A 110 0.61 -0.10 5.00
N VAL A 111 -0.31 0.48 5.78
CA VAL A 111 -0.82 -0.14 7.00
C VAL A 111 -2.28 -0.51 6.78
N PRO A 112 -2.69 -1.79 6.92
CA PRO A 112 -4.09 -2.17 6.88
C PRO A 112 -4.82 -1.50 8.04
N VAL A 113 -5.91 -0.81 7.74
CA VAL A 113 -6.66 0.01 8.72
C VAL A 113 -8.12 -0.39 8.86
N SER A 114 -8.58 -1.30 8.01
CA SER A 114 -9.94 -1.84 8.04
C SER A 114 -9.99 -3.17 7.29
N SER A 115 -10.94 -4.03 7.68
CA SER A 115 -11.20 -5.31 7.02
C SER A 115 -11.80 -5.18 5.62
N ASP A 116 -12.22 -3.98 5.22
CA ASP A 116 -12.76 -3.70 3.87
C ASP A 116 -11.69 -3.44 2.81
N GLY A 117 -10.41 -3.74 3.11
CA GLY A 117 -9.30 -3.63 2.17
C GLY A 117 -8.75 -2.22 2.03
N ARG A 118 -8.85 -1.41 3.09
CA ARG A 118 -8.21 -0.08 3.17
C ARG A 118 -6.84 -0.15 3.82
N PHE A 119 -5.91 0.60 3.23
CA PHE A 119 -4.52 0.70 3.64
C PHE A 119 -4.09 2.16 3.67
N LEU A 120 -3.68 2.68 4.82
CA LEU A 120 -3.09 4.02 4.90
C LEU A 120 -1.64 4.00 4.41
N LEU A 121 -1.30 4.97 3.57
CA LEU A 121 0.07 5.22 3.11
C LEU A 121 0.72 6.18 4.11
N VAL A 122 1.79 5.73 4.74
CA VAL A 122 2.48 6.47 5.80
C VAL A 122 3.99 6.37 5.68
N ASP A 123 4.70 7.26 6.37
CA ASP A 123 6.13 7.11 6.57
C ASP A 123 6.41 5.83 7.38
N PRO A 124 7.41 5.01 7.01
CA PRO A 124 7.77 3.81 7.74
C PRO A 124 8.00 4.01 9.25
N GLN A 125 8.45 5.20 9.67
CA GLN A 125 8.72 5.51 11.08
C GLN A 125 7.46 5.49 11.96
N ILE A 126 6.28 5.75 11.39
CA ILE A 126 5.01 5.79 12.13
C ILE A 126 4.11 4.58 11.85
N ALA A 127 4.57 3.63 11.03
CA ALA A 127 3.74 2.51 10.59
C ALA A 127 3.27 1.62 11.76
N GLU A 128 4.14 1.33 12.72
CA GLU A 128 3.79 0.54 13.91
C GLU A 128 2.78 1.27 14.81
N LEU A 129 2.92 2.59 14.96
CA LEU A 129 1.98 3.41 15.71
C LEU A 129 0.58 3.37 15.09
N VAL A 130 0.49 3.57 13.77
CA VAL A 130 -0.77 3.53 13.02
C VAL A 130 -1.39 2.13 13.07
N TRP A 131 -0.58 1.08 12.97
CA TRP A 131 -1.02 -0.31 13.12
C TRP A 131 -1.66 -0.54 14.48
N ASN A 132 -1.01 -0.09 15.56
CA ASN A 132 -1.53 -0.23 16.92
C ASN A 132 -2.86 0.50 17.12
N TRP A 133 -3.04 1.68 16.54
CA TRP A 133 -4.33 2.38 16.59
C TRP A 133 -5.44 1.63 15.84
N SER A 134 -5.16 1.11 14.65
CA SER A 134 -6.14 0.28 13.93
C SER A 134 -6.51 -0.97 14.73
N ARG A 135 -5.53 -1.64 15.34
CA ARG A 135 -5.77 -2.81 16.21
C ARG A 135 -6.56 -2.48 17.47
N ALA A 136 -6.55 -1.22 17.91
CA ALA A 136 -7.37 -0.71 19.00
C ALA A 136 -8.81 -0.36 18.57
N GLY A 137 -9.12 -0.43 17.27
CA GLY A 137 -10.45 -0.18 16.71
C GLY A 137 -10.64 1.20 16.07
N ASP A 138 -9.58 2.00 15.94
CA ASP A 138 -9.68 3.29 15.25
C ASP A 138 -9.87 3.08 13.74
N ASP A 139 -10.83 3.80 13.17
CA ASP A 139 -11.09 3.83 11.73
C ASP A 139 -10.23 4.87 11.00
N VAL A 140 -10.36 4.95 9.68
CA VAL A 140 -9.57 5.90 8.86
C VAL A 140 -9.74 7.35 9.33
N PRO A 141 -10.96 7.90 9.52
CA PRO A 141 -11.14 9.22 10.09
C PRO A 141 -10.43 9.44 11.43
N ALA A 142 -10.55 8.50 12.37
CA ALA A 142 -9.93 8.61 13.69
C ALA A 142 -8.40 8.63 13.62
N ILE A 143 -7.81 7.72 12.84
CA ILE A 143 -6.36 7.65 12.64
C ILE A 143 -5.84 8.93 12.00
N VAL A 144 -6.48 9.40 10.92
CA VAL A 144 -6.09 10.63 10.22
C VAL A 144 -6.19 11.85 11.15
N GLY A 145 -7.24 11.92 11.97
CA GLY A 145 -7.40 12.98 12.97
C GLY A 145 -6.25 13.01 13.99
N ARG A 146 -5.78 11.84 14.47
CA ARG A 146 -4.62 11.77 15.38
C ARG A 146 -3.33 12.22 14.72
N LEU A 147 -3.11 11.84 13.46
CA LEU A 147 -1.90 12.22 12.71
C LEU A 147 -1.83 13.75 12.50
N ALA A 148 -2.96 14.38 12.21
CA ALA A 148 -3.02 15.84 12.05
C ALA A 148 -2.62 16.58 13.35
N VAL A 149 -3.12 16.13 14.50
CA VAL A 149 -2.81 16.73 15.81
C VAL A 149 -1.33 16.57 16.17
N GLY A 150 -0.71 15.44 15.81
CA GLY A 150 0.73 15.22 16.02
C GLY A 150 1.60 16.16 15.19
N ALA A 151 1.22 16.41 13.93
CA ALA A 151 1.94 17.31 13.03
C ALA A 151 1.89 18.77 13.49
N ASP A 152 0.74 19.23 13.98
CA ASP A 152 0.57 20.59 14.50
C ASP A 152 1.43 20.85 15.75
N ALA A 153 1.66 19.81 16.58
CA ALA A 153 2.49 19.91 17.78
C ALA A 153 3.99 20.01 17.45
N GLU A 154 4.47 19.37 16.38
CA GLU A 154 5.87 19.48 15.93
C GLU A 154 6.15 20.80 15.20
N ALA A 155 5.17 21.35 14.47
CA ALA A 155 5.33 22.63 13.77
C ALA A 155 5.35 23.86 14.70
N ALA A 156 4.90 23.70 15.95
CA ALA A 156 4.82 24.76 16.95
C ALA A 156 6.02 24.81 17.94
N GLY A 157 6.97 23.88 17.82
CA GLY A 157 8.19 23.79 18.66
C GLY A 157 9.45 24.25 17.94
#